data_AF-A0A970AI55-F1
#
_entry.id   AF-A0A970AI55-F1
#
_cell.length_a   1.000
_cell.length_b   1.000
_cell.length_c   1.000
_cell.angle_alpha   90.00
_cell.angle_beta   90.00
_cell.angle_gamma   90.00
#
_symmetry.space_group_name_H-M   'P 1'
#
loop_
_entity.id
_entity.type
_entity.pdbx_description
1 polymer ?
#
loop_
_entity_poly.entity_id
_entity_poly.type
_entity_poly.pdbx_seq_one_letter_code
_entity_poly.pdbx_strand_id
1 'polypeptide(L)'
;MSGRRGGKMELQKAKELVVLAGRQLVEAGLIARTWGNVSCRVSATRFVITPSGRAYETLTPEEVVAVNLEDGSYEGEIKPSSEKGIHAEAYKHRPEVNFIIHTHQLNASMVSPLGLDVPVRDPAAAQIIGERVPCARYGLPGTGKLKKAVAEALEQWKNSRAILMAYHGALCLGRDYDEAFRVASELEKVCRDFVLHRYREISGGEEVGEDQLRDYFVAKASGKAVAGFPHFLYNSEREGDSFKLYIKASEEEPFPGGEGDFIRCRLLEPGPGEEERFPEAEIHRRIYRRYKDIRAIRHGLAPDIVAVSRTGRELRPLLDDFAQLIGVSVRVAQNGGNPGSAEEIARKLKGRYAVLLRGNGALCCGPSRGDATAALMVMEKGCKALIGTSLFGRVRPINFLESALMRFVYLTQYSKKAAAK
;
A
#
# COMPACT_ATOMS: atom_id res chain seq x y z
N MET A 1 47.51 9.09 3.24
CA MET A 1 47.12 8.36 4.47
C MET A 1 45.72 8.85 4.85
N SER A 2 44.65 8.10 5.03
CA SER A 2 44.35 6.67 5.01
C SER A 2 42.96 6.53 4.36
N GLY A 3 42.82 5.67 3.34
CA GLY A 3 41.51 5.31 2.81
C GLY A 3 40.85 4.32 3.77
N ARG A 4 39.80 4.74 4.48
CA ARG A 4 38.92 3.81 5.20
C ARG A 4 38.29 2.86 4.17
N ARG A 5 38.86 1.68 4.00
CA ARG A 5 38.21 0.56 3.30
C ARG A 5 36.94 0.24 4.09
N GLY A 6 35.78 0.36 3.46
CA GLY A 6 34.50 -0.03 4.06
C GLY A 6 34.60 -1.44 4.64
N GLY A 7 34.27 -1.57 5.92
CA GLY A 7 34.37 -2.84 6.64
C GLY A 7 33.52 -3.91 5.96
N LYS A 8 34.11 -5.09 5.74
CA LYS A 8 33.39 -6.27 5.25
C LYS A 8 32.40 -6.71 6.34
N MET A 9 31.11 -6.62 6.08
CA MET A 9 30.09 -7.20 6.96
C MET A 9 30.10 -8.72 6.80
N GLU A 10 29.97 -9.45 7.88
CA GLU A 10 29.81 -10.91 7.82
C GLU A 10 28.47 -11.25 7.17
N LEU A 11 28.46 -12.15 6.19
CA LEU A 11 27.28 -12.46 5.39
C LEU A 11 26.08 -12.86 6.27
N GLN A 12 26.30 -13.70 7.27
CA GLN A 12 25.26 -14.18 8.17
C GLN A 12 24.66 -13.02 8.99
N LYS A 13 25.50 -12.14 9.56
CA LYS A 13 25.04 -10.96 10.30
C LYS A 13 24.24 -10.00 9.41
N ALA A 14 24.65 -9.81 8.16
CA ALA A 14 23.90 -8.98 7.21
C ALA A 14 22.50 -9.55 6.95
N LYS A 15 22.38 -10.88 6.83
CA LYS A 15 21.08 -11.56 6.65
C LYS A 15 20.20 -11.42 7.89
N GLU A 16 20.74 -11.66 9.08
CA GLU A 16 20.04 -11.47 10.35
C GLU A 16 19.54 -10.03 10.52
N LEU A 17 20.36 -9.04 10.17
CA LEU A 17 19.99 -7.63 10.21
C LEU A 17 18.85 -7.30 9.24
N VAL A 18 18.86 -7.86 8.02
CA VAL A 18 17.76 -7.69 7.05
C VAL A 18 16.44 -8.28 7.58
N VAL A 19 16.49 -9.44 8.25
CA VAL A 19 15.30 -10.06 8.87
C VAL A 19 14.77 -9.21 10.02
N LEU A 20 15.66 -8.80 10.93
CA LEU A 20 15.33 -7.95 12.06
C LEU A 20 14.66 -6.65 11.58
N ALA A 21 15.27 -6.01 10.58
CA ALA A 21 14.75 -4.79 9.99
C ALA A 21 13.38 -4.97 9.35
N GLY A 22 13.19 -6.06 8.62
CA GLY A 22 11.89 -6.40 8.05
C GLY A 22 10.77 -6.44 9.08
N ARG A 23 11.02 -7.08 10.23
CA ARG A 23 10.04 -7.17 11.33
C ARG A 23 9.75 -5.81 11.94
N GLN A 24 10.79 -5.03 12.22
CA GLN A 24 10.63 -3.68 12.81
C GLN A 24 9.92 -2.70 11.85
N LEU A 25 10.10 -2.82 10.52
CA LEU A 25 9.37 -2.00 9.56
C LEU A 25 7.87 -2.31 9.55
N VAL A 26 7.50 -3.59 9.75
CA VAL A 26 6.10 -4.00 9.88
C VAL A 26 5.52 -3.45 11.18
N GLU A 27 6.22 -3.60 12.31
CA GLU A 27 5.79 -3.06 13.61
C GLU A 27 5.64 -1.53 13.58
N ALA A 28 6.55 -0.83 12.90
CA ALA A 28 6.48 0.62 12.74
C ALA A 28 5.45 1.09 11.70
N GLY A 29 4.78 0.18 10.99
CA GLY A 29 3.78 0.50 9.96
C GLY A 29 4.36 1.14 8.68
N LEU A 30 5.68 1.05 8.46
CA LEU A 30 6.37 1.62 7.29
C LEU A 30 6.31 0.67 6.07
N ILE A 31 6.11 -0.62 6.32
CA ILE A 31 5.89 -1.66 5.31
C ILE A 31 4.69 -2.53 5.72
N ALA A 32 3.96 -3.06 4.73
CA ALA A 32 2.89 -4.03 4.95
C ALA A 32 3.12 -5.32 4.13
N ARG A 33 2.87 -6.48 4.77
CA ARG A 33 2.91 -7.84 4.19
C ARG A 33 4.21 -8.17 3.46
N THR A 34 4.22 -8.11 2.13
CA THR A 34 5.37 -8.48 1.30
C THR A 34 5.85 -7.32 0.43
N TRP A 35 5.35 -6.10 0.66
CA TRP A 35 5.74 -4.92 -0.11
C TRP A 35 7.01 -4.28 0.42
N GLY A 36 7.63 -3.45 -0.41
CA GLY A 36 8.95 -2.96 -0.11
C GLY A 36 10.01 -4.07 -0.13
N ASN A 37 11.26 -3.69 0.11
CA ASN A 37 12.36 -4.62 0.28
C ASN A 37 13.50 -3.95 1.04
N VAL A 38 14.28 -4.78 1.72
CA VAL A 38 15.38 -4.33 2.57
C VAL A 38 16.65 -5.00 2.10
N SER A 39 17.74 -4.24 2.05
CA SER A 39 19.05 -4.77 1.73
C SER A 39 20.15 -4.25 2.63
N CYS A 40 21.19 -5.07 2.79
CA CYS A 40 22.42 -4.72 3.49
C CYS A 40 23.63 -4.99 2.60
N ARG A 41 24.55 -4.02 2.49
CA ARG A 41 25.82 -4.17 1.77
C ARG A 41 26.73 -5.10 2.58
N VAL A 42 27.32 -6.07 1.91
CA VAL A 42 28.24 -7.05 2.53
C VAL A 42 29.69 -6.71 2.21
N SER A 43 29.96 -6.29 0.98
CA SER A 43 31.29 -5.93 0.49
C SER A 43 31.21 -4.89 -0.63
N ALA A 44 32.36 -4.54 -1.22
CA ALA A 44 32.41 -3.70 -2.41
C ALA A 44 31.69 -4.31 -3.63
N THR A 45 31.47 -5.63 -3.65
CA THR A 45 30.93 -6.36 -4.81
C THR A 45 29.65 -7.13 -4.51
N ARG A 46 29.18 -7.16 -3.26
CA ARG A 46 28.01 -7.97 -2.86
C ARG A 46 27.13 -7.24 -1.84
N PHE A 47 25.83 -7.52 -1.93
CA PHE A 47 24.83 -7.14 -0.92
C PHE A 47 23.86 -8.31 -0.71
N VAL A 48 23.11 -8.28 0.38
CA VAL A 48 22.00 -9.20 0.64
C VAL A 48 20.68 -8.45 0.59
N ILE A 49 19.62 -9.10 0.12
CA ILE A 49 18.29 -8.50 -0.03
C ILE A 49 17.19 -9.50 0.29
N THR A 50 16.04 -9.00 0.73
CA THR A 50 14.85 -9.81 0.93
C THR A 50 14.42 -10.56 -0.33
N PRO A 51 13.87 -11.78 -0.18
CA PRO A 51 13.41 -12.59 -1.31
C PRO A 51 12.06 -12.10 -1.85
N SER A 52 11.73 -12.51 -3.08
CA SER A 52 10.51 -12.07 -3.76
C SER A 52 9.23 -12.61 -3.10
N GLY A 53 8.48 -11.70 -2.48
CA GLY A 53 7.14 -11.91 -1.95
C GLY A 53 7.04 -12.98 -0.85
N ARG A 54 8.05 -13.06 0.02
CA ARG A 54 7.93 -13.69 1.34
C ARG A 54 7.45 -12.65 2.35
N ALA A 55 6.64 -13.09 3.30
CA ALA A 55 6.17 -12.25 4.39
C ALA A 55 7.30 -12.03 5.40
N TYR A 56 7.46 -10.80 5.90
CA TYR A 56 8.54 -10.44 6.82
C TYR A 56 8.43 -11.15 8.18
N GLU A 57 7.20 -11.44 8.60
CA GLU A 57 6.87 -12.09 9.87
C GLU A 57 7.45 -13.51 9.95
N THR A 58 7.47 -14.21 8.82
CA THR A 58 7.99 -15.59 8.71
C THR A 58 9.37 -15.67 8.06
N LEU A 59 9.98 -14.55 7.69
CA LEU A 59 11.24 -14.53 6.97
C LEU A 59 12.39 -15.02 7.87
N THR A 60 13.23 -15.90 7.31
CA THR A 60 14.43 -16.44 7.96
C THR A 60 15.72 -15.93 7.29
N PRO A 61 16.87 -15.87 8.00
CA PRO A 61 18.14 -15.45 7.41
C PRO A 61 18.59 -16.30 6.20
N GLU A 62 18.23 -17.59 6.21
CA GLU A 62 18.53 -18.55 5.15
C GLU A 62 17.83 -18.17 3.84
N GLU A 63 16.63 -17.58 3.93
CA GLU A 63 15.85 -17.11 2.79
C GLU A 63 16.30 -15.74 2.25
N VAL A 64 17.18 -15.02 2.96
CA VAL A 64 17.76 -13.75 2.47
C VAL A 64 18.82 -14.04 1.42
N VAL A 65 18.72 -13.37 0.27
CA VAL A 65 19.48 -13.70 -0.94
C VAL A 65 20.69 -12.79 -1.10
N ALA A 66 21.86 -13.38 -1.34
CA ALA A 66 23.07 -12.64 -1.70
C ALA A 66 23.08 -12.33 -3.20
N VAL A 67 23.42 -11.09 -3.56
CA VAL A 67 23.37 -10.57 -4.92
C VAL A 67 24.70 -9.88 -5.25
N ASN A 68 25.21 -10.13 -6.46
CA ASN A 68 26.35 -9.41 -7.01
C ASN A 68 25.94 -7.97 -7.34
N LEU A 69 26.71 -7.01 -6.83
CA LEU A 69 26.42 -5.59 -6.98
C LEU A 69 26.53 -5.12 -8.44
N GLU A 70 27.45 -5.69 -9.21
CA GLU A 70 27.76 -5.24 -10.56
C GLU A 70 26.65 -5.61 -11.56
N ASP A 71 26.34 -6.90 -11.66
CA ASP A 71 25.44 -7.47 -12.67
C ASP A 71 24.07 -7.92 -12.11
N GLY A 72 23.90 -7.94 -10.78
CA GLY A 72 22.67 -8.39 -10.14
C GLY A 72 22.46 -9.90 -10.13
N SER A 73 23.49 -10.70 -10.48
CA SER A 73 23.45 -12.16 -10.41
C SER A 73 23.33 -12.66 -8.97
N TYR A 74 22.75 -13.85 -8.81
CA TYR A 74 22.56 -14.54 -7.52
C TYR A 74 22.58 -16.06 -7.75
N GLU A 75 22.84 -16.81 -6.68
CA GLU A 75 22.89 -18.28 -6.69
C GLU A 75 21.76 -18.86 -5.83
N GLY A 76 21.34 -20.09 -6.15
CA GLY A 76 20.30 -20.83 -5.43
C GLY A 76 18.87 -20.63 -5.98
N GLU A 77 17.93 -21.37 -5.39
CA GLU A 77 16.53 -21.43 -5.86
C GLU A 77 15.67 -20.24 -5.40
N ILE A 78 16.09 -19.56 -4.34
CA ILE A 78 15.32 -18.45 -3.75
C ILE A 78 15.60 -17.17 -4.55
N LYS A 79 14.55 -16.69 -5.23
CA LYS A 79 14.65 -15.48 -6.03
C LYS A 79 14.74 -14.24 -5.13
N PRO A 80 15.71 -13.33 -5.35
CA PRO A 80 15.75 -12.05 -4.67
C PRO A 80 14.55 -11.18 -5.09
N SER A 81 14.32 -10.08 -4.37
CA SER A 81 13.36 -9.06 -4.80
C SER A 81 13.55 -8.71 -6.29
N SER A 82 12.44 -8.52 -7.00
CA SER A 82 12.43 -7.98 -8.37
C SER A 82 13.09 -6.60 -8.46
N GLU A 83 13.20 -5.90 -7.34
CA GLU A 83 13.74 -4.55 -7.23
C GLU A 83 15.20 -4.49 -6.78
N LYS A 84 15.91 -5.63 -6.75
CA LYS A 84 17.37 -5.64 -6.50
C LYS A 84 18.16 -4.65 -7.37
N GLY A 85 17.65 -4.33 -8.56
CA GLY A 85 18.27 -3.40 -9.49
C GLY A 85 18.37 -1.97 -8.95
N ILE A 86 17.32 -1.45 -8.30
CA ILE A 86 17.36 -0.08 -7.74
C ILE A 86 18.27 0.00 -6.50
N HIS A 87 18.33 -1.08 -5.70
CA HIS A 87 19.27 -1.21 -4.59
C HIS A 87 20.72 -1.23 -5.08
N ALA A 88 21.01 -1.99 -6.14
CA ALA A 88 22.33 -2.03 -6.73
C ALA A 88 22.77 -0.65 -7.25
N GLU A 89 21.88 0.09 -7.93
CA GLU A 89 22.21 1.45 -8.39
C GLU A 89 22.46 2.41 -7.22
N ALA A 90 21.64 2.38 -6.18
CA ALA A 90 21.89 3.17 -4.97
C ALA A 90 23.26 2.87 -4.34
N TYR A 91 23.61 1.59 -4.18
CA TYR A 91 24.93 1.21 -3.67
C TYR A 91 26.09 1.61 -4.58
N LYS A 92 25.92 1.63 -5.91
CA LYS A 92 26.96 2.10 -6.84
C LYS A 92 27.17 3.61 -6.75
N HIS A 93 26.08 4.37 -6.64
CA HIS A 93 26.11 5.84 -6.61
C HIS A 93 26.44 6.40 -5.21
N ARG A 94 26.33 5.59 -4.16
CA ARG A 94 26.54 5.98 -2.77
C ARG A 94 27.43 4.95 -2.04
N PRO A 95 28.77 5.03 -2.20
CA PRO A 95 29.71 4.10 -1.56
C PRO A 95 29.62 4.08 -0.03
N GLU A 96 29.17 5.17 0.59
CA GLU A 96 28.96 5.32 2.03
C GLU A 96 27.70 4.62 2.57
N VAL A 97 26.74 4.31 1.71
CA VAL A 97 25.48 3.65 2.07
C VAL A 97 25.70 2.15 2.20
N ASN A 98 25.26 1.58 3.33
CA ASN A 98 25.31 0.12 3.59
C ASN A 98 23.95 -0.48 3.89
N PHE A 99 22.90 0.31 4.04
CA PHE A 99 21.55 -0.18 4.30
C PHE A 99 20.54 0.58 3.47
N ILE A 100 19.62 -0.13 2.83
CA ILE A 100 18.60 0.47 1.98
C ILE A 100 17.25 -0.14 2.31
N ILE A 101 16.26 0.73 2.41
CA ILE A 101 14.87 0.36 2.64
C ILE A 101 14.04 0.94 1.49
N HIS A 102 13.49 0.06 0.65
CA HIS A 102 12.41 0.42 -0.24
C HIS A 102 11.08 0.24 0.49
N THR A 103 10.27 1.29 0.60
CA THR A 103 8.96 1.26 1.27
C THR A 103 7.84 1.73 0.36
N HIS A 104 6.62 1.36 0.76
CA HIS A 104 5.35 1.75 0.17
C HIS A 104 4.53 2.57 1.18
N GLN A 105 5.24 3.34 2.02
CA GLN A 105 4.69 4.09 3.15
C GLN A 105 3.70 5.18 2.70
N LEU A 106 2.78 5.52 3.59
CA LEU A 106 1.51 6.18 3.26
C LEU A 106 1.71 7.55 2.60
N ASN A 107 2.38 8.49 3.26
CA ASN A 107 2.52 9.87 2.80
C ASN A 107 3.53 9.99 1.64
N ALA A 108 4.62 9.22 1.68
CA ALA A 108 5.56 9.18 0.55
C ALA A 108 4.89 8.65 -0.73
N SER A 109 4.12 7.56 -0.61
CA SER A 109 3.33 7.03 -1.73
C SER A 109 2.27 8.03 -2.18
N MET A 110 1.58 8.71 -1.25
CA MET A 110 0.55 9.72 -1.56
C MET A 110 1.08 10.82 -2.49
N VAL A 111 2.30 11.33 -2.27
CA VAL A 111 2.86 12.42 -3.08
C VAL A 111 3.57 11.93 -4.34
N SER A 112 3.98 10.67 -4.40
CA SER A 112 4.70 10.10 -5.56
C SER A 112 4.03 10.32 -6.93
N PRO A 113 2.68 10.29 -7.10
CA PRO A 113 2.04 10.45 -8.40
C PRO A 113 2.15 11.89 -8.95
N LEU A 114 2.53 12.85 -8.11
CA LEU A 114 2.80 14.23 -8.53
C LEU A 114 3.98 14.29 -9.50
N GLY A 115 4.95 13.37 -9.38
CA GLY A 115 6.20 13.43 -10.15
C GLY A 115 7.04 14.68 -9.85
N LEU A 116 6.86 15.26 -8.66
CA LEU A 116 7.55 16.46 -8.20
C LEU A 116 8.55 16.12 -7.10
N ASP A 117 9.68 16.82 -7.11
CA ASP A 117 10.59 16.82 -5.97
C ASP A 117 9.94 17.53 -4.78
N VAL A 118 10.13 16.97 -3.58
CA VAL A 118 9.61 17.53 -2.33
C VAL A 118 10.71 18.36 -1.64
N PRO A 119 10.52 19.68 -1.46
CA PRO A 119 11.47 20.49 -0.70
C PRO A 119 11.38 20.18 0.80
N VAL A 120 12.53 20.10 1.47
CA VAL A 120 12.60 19.88 2.92
C VAL A 120 12.83 21.22 3.59
N ARG A 121 11.78 21.74 4.23
CA ARG A 121 11.76 23.11 4.78
C ARG A 121 12.34 23.18 6.20
N ASP A 122 12.16 22.13 6.98
CA ASP A 122 12.69 22.06 8.34
C ASP A 122 14.21 21.75 8.31
N PRO A 123 15.06 22.63 8.86
CA PRO A 123 16.50 22.38 8.93
C PRO A 123 16.87 21.08 9.68
N ALA A 124 16.09 20.67 10.70
CA ALA A 124 16.36 19.44 11.43
C ALA A 124 16.09 18.20 10.55
N ALA A 125 14.95 18.19 9.85
CA ALA A 125 14.66 17.18 8.84
C ALA A 125 15.73 17.15 7.73
N ALA A 126 16.17 18.31 7.25
CA ALA A 126 17.17 18.41 6.17
C ALA A 126 18.52 17.77 6.54
N GLN A 127 18.92 17.82 7.82
CA GLN A 127 20.11 17.11 8.29
C GLN A 127 19.99 15.59 8.16
N ILE A 128 18.77 15.05 8.29
CA ILE A 128 18.48 13.61 8.23
C ILE A 128 18.31 13.16 6.78
N ILE A 129 17.48 13.81 5.98
CA ILE A 129 17.07 13.31 4.65
C ILE A 129 17.67 14.07 3.46
N GLY A 130 18.30 15.21 3.71
CA GLY A 130 18.75 16.18 2.70
C GLY A 130 17.73 17.30 2.50
N GLU A 131 18.13 18.38 1.83
CA GLU A 131 17.32 19.59 1.60
C GLU A 131 16.15 19.38 0.60
N ARG A 132 16.18 18.25 -0.11
CA ARG A 132 15.19 17.88 -1.11
C ARG A 132 15.09 16.37 -1.23
N VAL A 133 13.86 15.88 -1.40
CA VAL A 133 13.57 14.50 -1.77
C VAL A 133 13.17 14.46 -3.25
N PRO A 134 14.05 14.02 -4.16
CA PRO A 134 13.72 13.98 -5.57
C PRO A 134 12.72 12.87 -5.91
N CYS A 135 11.98 13.08 -7.00
CA CYS A 135 11.07 12.07 -7.53
C CYS A 135 11.59 11.50 -8.86
N ALA A 136 12.04 10.24 -8.82
CA ALA A 136 12.43 9.49 -9.99
C ALA A 136 11.24 9.31 -10.95
N ARG A 137 11.53 9.45 -12.25
CA ARG A 137 10.55 9.30 -13.32
C ARG A 137 9.88 7.92 -13.30
N TYR A 138 8.62 7.87 -13.74
CA TYR A 138 7.84 6.64 -13.74
C TYR A 138 8.46 5.54 -14.62
N GLY A 139 8.59 4.36 -14.02
CA GLY A 139 8.88 3.11 -14.70
C GLY A 139 8.20 1.96 -13.95
N LEU A 140 7.77 0.93 -14.68
CA LEU A 140 7.11 -0.22 -14.06
C LEU A 140 8.07 -0.90 -13.05
N PRO A 141 7.56 -1.36 -11.90
CA PRO A 141 8.36 -2.08 -10.90
C PRO A 141 9.13 -3.26 -11.51
N GLY A 142 10.38 -3.43 -11.08
CA GLY A 142 11.27 -4.49 -11.57
C GLY A 142 11.77 -4.31 -13.02
N THR A 143 11.51 -3.18 -13.68
CA THR A 143 12.01 -2.93 -15.05
C THR A 143 13.29 -2.11 -15.09
N GLY A 144 14.04 -2.23 -16.19
CA GLY A 144 15.21 -1.41 -16.46
C GLY A 144 14.90 0.10 -16.57
N LYS A 145 13.65 0.46 -16.92
CA LYS A 145 13.20 1.87 -16.98
C LYS A 145 13.18 2.51 -15.59
N LEU A 146 12.60 1.82 -14.60
CA LEU A 146 12.60 2.29 -13.21
C LEU A 146 14.03 2.36 -12.67
N LYS A 147 14.82 1.31 -12.91
CA LYS A 147 16.24 1.27 -12.55
C LYS A 147 17.01 2.48 -13.06
N LYS A 148 16.87 2.81 -14.35
CA LYS A 148 17.52 3.98 -14.97
C LYS A 148 17.05 5.30 -14.34
N ALA A 149 15.74 5.45 -14.12
CA ALA A 149 15.20 6.67 -13.52
C ALA A 149 15.70 6.91 -12.09
N VAL A 150 15.83 5.85 -11.29
CA VAL A 150 16.41 5.93 -9.94
C VAL A 150 17.90 6.28 -10.00
N ALA A 151 18.66 5.67 -10.91
CA ALA A 151 20.08 6.00 -11.11
C ALA A 151 20.29 7.48 -11.48
N GLU A 152 19.49 8.01 -12.41
CA GLU A 152 19.52 9.43 -12.80
C GLU A 152 19.23 10.35 -11.60
N ALA A 153 18.21 10.02 -10.79
CA ALA A 153 17.90 10.80 -9.58
C ALA A 153 19.04 10.76 -8.56
N LEU A 154 19.68 9.60 -8.37
CA LEU A 154 20.85 9.45 -7.50
C LEU A 154 22.07 10.22 -8.04
N GLU A 155 22.29 10.24 -9.34
CA GLU A 155 23.40 11.00 -9.91
C GLU A 155 23.22 12.51 -9.71
N GLN A 156 22.00 13.00 -9.95
CA GLN A 156 21.65 14.42 -9.85
C GLN A 156 21.63 14.92 -8.40
N TRP A 157 21.10 14.13 -7.46
CA TRP A 157 20.81 14.57 -6.09
C TRP A 157 21.71 13.91 -5.05
N LYS A 158 23.00 14.27 -5.06
CA LYS A 158 24.06 13.62 -4.25
C LYS A 158 23.81 13.63 -2.74
N ASN A 159 23.17 14.69 -2.22
CA ASN A 159 22.95 14.87 -0.78
C ASN A 159 21.59 14.33 -0.29
N SER A 160 20.73 13.86 -1.20
CA SER A 160 19.43 13.29 -0.83
C SER A 160 19.58 11.86 -0.35
N ARG A 161 19.03 11.55 0.83
CA ARG A 161 19.02 10.20 1.42
C ARG A 161 17.74 9.43 1.15
N ALA A 162 16.77 10.04 0.47
CA ALA A 162 15.58 9.36 -0.01
C ALA A 162 15.25 9.77 -1.44
N ILE A 163 14.69 8.84 -2.20
CA ILE A 163 14.21 9.04 -3.57
C ILE A 163 12.76 8.56 -3.63
N LEU A 164 11.83 9.44 -4.00
CA LEU A 164 10.47 9.03 -4.38
C LEU A 164 10.50 8.38 -5.76
N MET A 165 9.62 7.42 -6.01
CA MET A 165 9.44 6.80 -7.32
C MET A 165 8.00 7.05 -7.76
N ALA A 166 7.83 7.77 -8.88
CA ALA A 166 6.50 8.21 -9.31
C ALA A 166 5.52 7.03 -9.43
N TYR A 167 4.30 7.20 -8.87
CA TYR A 167 3.23 6.18 -8.85
C TYR A 167 3.57 4.87 -8.11
N HIS A 168 4.56 4.88 -7.23
CA HIS A 168 5.08 3.67 -6.58
C HIS A 168 5.28 3.91 -5.08
N GLY A 169 6.53 4.07 -4.64
CA GLY A 169 6.90 4.26 -3.25
C GLY A 169 8.18 5.09 -3.11
N ALA A 170 9.03 4.72 -2.16
CA ALA A 170 10.28 5.42 -1.90
C ALA A 170 11.45 4.47 -1.68
N LEU A 171 12.67 4.97 -1.93
CA LEU A 171 13.93 4.32 -1.61
C LEU A 171 14.67 5.17 -0.57
N CYS A 172 14.92 4.62 0.62
CA CYS A 172 15.58 5.28 1.74
C CYS A 172 16.98 4.69 1.95
N LEU A 173 17.97 5.56 2.11
CA LEU A 173 19.39 5.21 2.12
C LEU A 173 20.02 5.57 3.47
N GLY A 174 20.76 4.62 4.06
CA GLY A 174 21.51 4.83 5.30
C GLY A 174 22.91 4.23 5.26
N ARG A 175 23.84 4.82 6.01
CA ARG A 175 25.16 4.22 6.29
C ARG A 175 25.03 2.94 7.10
N ASP A 176 23.94 2.83 7.87
CA ASP A 176 23.54 1.68 8.66
C ASP A 176 22.01 1.58 8.71
N TYR A 177 21.56 0.54 9.41
CA TYR A 177 20.15 0.25 9.65
C TYR A 177 19.42 1.42 10.34
N ASP A 178 19.97 1.98 11.41
CA ASP A 178 19.33 3.02 12.22
C ASP A 178 19.15 4.32 11.44
N GLU A 179 20.14 4.70 10.62
CA GLU A 179 20.03 5.85 9.73
C GLU A 179 18.97 5.63 8.65
N ALA A 180 18.92 4.44 8.03
CA ALA A 180 17.92 4.15 7.00
C ALA A 180 16.49 4.21 7.55
N PHE A 181 16.26 3.73 8.78
CA PHE A 181 14.98 3.86 9.48
C PHE A 181 14.63 5.32 9.78
N ARG A 182 15.58 6.08 10.33
CA ARG A 182 15.37 7.51 10.58
C ARG A 182 15.01 8.26 9.30
N VAL A 183 15.67 7.95 8.19
CA VAL A 183 15.35 8.52 6.88
C VAL A 183 13.93 8.15 6.43
N ALA A 184 13.53 6.87 6.55
CA ALA A 184 12.18 6.43 6.18
C ALA A 184 11.09 7.13 7.01
N SER A 185 11.28 7.20 8.33
CA SER A 185 10.35 7.88 9.24
C SER A 185 10.31 9.40 9.00
N GLU A 186 11.45 10.03 8.71
CA GLU A 186 11.48 11.47 8.45
C GLU A 186 10.86 11.82 7.09
N LEU A 187 11.05 10.96 6.08
CA LEU A 187 10.39 11.10 4.78
C LEU A 187 8.87 11.16 4.92
N GLU A 188 8.31 10.34 5.80
CA GLU A 188 6.86 10.29 6.02
C GLU A 188 6.31 11.62 6.56
N LYS A 189 7.04 12.25 7.49
CA LYS A 189 6.70 13.57 8.02
C LYS A 189 6.84 14.66 6.96
N VAL A 190 7.97 14.67 6.25
CA VAL A 190 8.26 15.64 5.17
C VAL A 190 7.18 15.60 4.10
N CYS A 191 6.76 14.41 3.65
CA CYS A 191 5.72 14.27 2.63
C CYS A 191 4.33 14.69 3.15
N ARG A 192 4.01 14.40 4.42
CA ARG A 192 2.76 14.89 5.05
C ARG A 192 2.75 16.42 5.09
N ASP A 193 3.83 17.01 5.57
CA ASP A 193 3.94 18.47 5.73
C ASP A 193 3.93 19.19 4.39
N PHE A 194 4.49 18.58 3.34
CA PHE A 194 4.41 19.09 1.97
C PHE A 194 2.96 19.27 1.49
N VAL A 195 2.10 18.27 1.75
CA VAL A 195 0.68 18.32 1.39
C VAL A 195 -0.09 19.30 2.26
N LEU A 196 0.14 19.30 3.58
CA LEU A 196 -0.52 20.24 4.49
C LEU A 196 -0.13 21.70 4.21
N HIS A 197 1.14 21.95 3.84
CA HIS A 197 1.59 23.26 3.40
C HIS A 197 0.87 23.69 2.13
N ARG A 198 0.73 22.79 1.15
CA ARG A 198 -0.03 23.10 -0.07
C ARG A 198 -1.49 23.40 0.23
N TYR A 199 -2.11 22.65 1.14
CA TYR A 199 -3.47 22.90 1.59
C TYR A 199 -3.61 24.31 2.20
N ARG A 200 -2.70 24.71 3.10
CA ARG A 200 -2.66 26.06 3.69
C ARG A 200 -2.65 27.16 2.63
N GLU A 201 -1.75 27.03 1.64
CA GLU A 201 -1.61 28.02 0.57
C GLU A 201 -2.90 28.25 -0.24
N ILE A 202 -3.68 27.19 -0.48
CA ILE A 202 -4.84 27.26 -1.39
C ILE A 202 -6.19 27.39 -0.68
N SER A 203 -6.26 27.07 0.60
CA SER A 203 -7.48 27.20 1.40
C SER A 203 -7.57 28.56 2.09
N GLY A 204 -6.42 29.18 2.40
CA GLY A 204 -6.38 30.42 3.18
C GLY A 204 -6.85 30.26 4.63
N GLY A 205 -7.09 29.02 5.09
CA GLY A 205 -7.57 28.71 6.43
C GLY A 205 -6.45 28.65 7.47
N GLU A 206 -6.75 29.12 8.68
CA GLU A 206 -5.84 29.02 9.83
C GLU A 206 -5.77 27.59 10.40
N GLU A 207 -6.87 26.84 10.32
CA GLU A 207 -6.95 25.46 10.81
C GLU A 207 -6.48 24.45 9.76
N VAL A 208 -5.52 23.61 10.16
CA VAL A 208 -4.79 22.74 9.24
C VAL A 208 -4.70 21.36 9.85
N GLY A 209 -5.52 20.47 9.32
CA GLY A 209 -5.55 19.07 9.67
C GLY A 209 -5.99 18.22 8.49
N GLU A 210 -5.90 16.91 8.66
CA GLU A 210 -6.34 15.98 7.62
C GLU A 210 -7.85 16.02 7.40
N ASP A 211 -8.64 16.32 8.43
CA ASP A 211 -10.11 16.45 8.32
C ASP A 211 -10.50 17.64 7.47
N GLN A 212 -9.91 18.82 7.72
CA GLN A 212 -10.14 20.01 6.90
C GLN A 212 -9.73 19.77 5.44
N LEU A 213 -8.65 19.02 5.21
CA LEU A 213 -8.21 18.64 3.87
C LEU A 213 -9.25 17.72 3.19
N ARG A 214 -9.77 16.71 3.90
CA ARG A 214 -10.84 15.83 3.41
C ARG A 214 -12.11 16.61 3.08
N ASP A 215 -12.53 17.51 3.95
CA ASP A 215 -13.72 18.34 3.75
C ASP A 215 -13.55 19.27 2.54
N TYR A 216 -12.38 19.88 2.40
CA TYR A 216 -12.04 20.68 1.21
C TYR A 216 -12.08 19.84 -0.08
N PHE A 217 -11.55 18.62 -0.05
CA PHE A 217 -11.60 17.70 -1.19
C PHE A 217 -13.04 17.34 -1.56
N VAL A 218 -13.89 17.02 -0.57
CA VAL A 218 -15.30 16.69 -0.79
C VAL A 218 -16.06 17.91 -1.33
N ALA A 219 -15.84 19.10 -0.77
CA ALA A 219 -16.50 20.34 -1.21
C ALA A 219 -16.18 20.72 -2.66
N LYS A 220 -14.97 20.38 -3.15
CA LYS A 220 -14.59 20.60 -4.55
C LYS A 220 -15.08 19.54 -5.53
N ALA A 221 -15.66 18.43 -5.06
CA ALA A 221 -16.20 17.41 -5.94
C ALA A 221 -17.49 17.91 -6.62
N SER A 222 -17.53 17.86 -7.95
CA SER A 222 -18.54 18.47 -8.83
C SER A 222 -19.97 17.88 -8.74
N GLY A 223 -20.25 17.03 -7.75
CA GLY A 223 -21.55 16.37 -7.55
C GLY A 223 -22.10 16.69 -6.17
N LYS A 224 -23.43 16.58 -5.98
CA LYS A 224 -24.05 16.67 -4.65
C LYS A 224 -23.46 15.57 -3.75
N ALA A 225 -22.43 15.93 -2.99
CA ALA A 225 -21.86 15.07 -1.97
C ALA A 225 -23.00 14.62 -1.06
N VAL A 226 -23.02 13.33 -0.74
CA VAL A 226 -24.10 12.80 0.10
C VAL A 226 -23.82 13.18 1.55
N ALA A 227 -24.75 13.94 2.13
CA ALA A 227 -24.77 14.23 3.56
C ALA A 227 -25.21 12.98 4.35
N GLY A 228 -24.63 12.76 5.52
CA GLY A 228 -24.92 11.62 6.38
C GLY A 228 -23.67 11.06 7.06
N PHE A 229 -23.87 10.43 8.21
CA PHE A 229 -22.82 9.70 8.91
C PHE A 229 -22.67 8.31 8.29
N PRO A 230 -21.44 7.83 8.05
CA PRO A 230 -21.26 6.45 7.66
C PRO A 230 -21.79 5.52 8.76
N HIS A 231 -22.41 4.42 8.36
CA HIS A 231 -22.86 3.36 9.26
C HIS A 231 -21.97 2.15 9.10
N PHE A 232 -21.57 1.58 10.23
CA PHE A 232 -20.75 0.37 10.25
C PHE A 232 -21.49 -0.80 9.59
N LEU A 233 -20.86 -1.42 8.58
CA LEU A 233 -21.30 -2.68 8.01
C LEU A 233 -20.41 -3.81 8.52
N TYR A 234 -20.96 -5.02 8.57
CA TYR A 234 -20.23 -6.18 9.04
C TYR A 234 -19.04 -6.55 8.14
N ASN A 235 -18.04 -7.12 8.78
CA ASN A 235 -17.00 -7.90 8.13
C ASN A 235 -17.49 -9.35 7.99
N SER A 236 -16.91 -10.12 7.07
CA SER A 236 -17.31 -11.52 6.93
C SER A 236 -16.24 -12.45 6.39
N GLU A 237 -16.37 -13.74 6.72
CA GLU A 237 -15.55 -14.82 6.18
C GLU A 237 -16.40 -16.03 5.78
N ARG A 238 -16.15 -16.57 4.58
CA ARG A 238 -16.89 -17.70 4.02
C ARG A 238 -16.34 -19.04 4.50
N GLU A 239 -17.24 -19.89 4.98
CA GLU A 239 -17.01 -21.26 5.42
C GLU A 239 -17.97 -22.22 4.69
N GLY A 240 -17.50 -22.79 3.57
CA GLY A 240 -18.29 -23.68 2.74
C GLY A 240 -19.57 -23.00 2.22
N ASP A 241 -20.72 -23.50 2.70
CA ASP A 241 -22.06 -23.03 2.36
C ASP A 241 -22.65 -22.06 3.39
N SER A 242 -21.80 -21.52 4.26
CA SER A 242 -22.14 -20.48 5.22
C SER A 242 -21.07 -19.39 5.23
N PHE A 243 -21.34 -18.30 5.95
CA PHE A 243 -20.33 -17.29 6.26
C PHE A 243 -20.57 -16.73 7.66
N LYS A 244 -19.48 -16.31 8.30
CA LYS A 244 -19.50 -15.62 9.59
C LYS A 244 -19.58 -14.11 9.33
N LEU A 245 -20.48 -13.41 10.00
CA LEU A 245 -20.53 -11.95 10.11
C LEU A 245 -19.98 -11.51 11.46
N TYR A 246 -19.19 -10.44 11.49
CA TYR A 246 -18.62 -9.90 12.73
C TYR A 246 -18.28 -8.41 12.59
N ILE A 247 -18.12 -7.71 13.72
CA ILE A 247 -17.86 -6.27 13.74
C ILE A 247 -16.36 -5.99 13.57
N LYS A 248 -15.51 -6.44 14.49
CA LYS A 248 -14.06 -6.21 14.43
C LYS A 248 -13.29 -7.45 13.97
N ALA A 249 -12.07 -7.25 13.50
CA ALA A 249 -11.19 -8.34 13.04
C ALA A 249 -10.70 -9.27 14.17
N SER A 250 -11.03 -8.97 15.44
CA SER A 250 -10.71 -9.77 16.62
C SER A 250 -11.94 -10.55 17.10
N GLU A 251 -11.69 -11.75 17.62
CA GLU A 251 -12.67 -12.70 18.18
C GLU A 251 -13.08 -12.31 19.63
N GLU A 252 -13.03 -11.03 20.02
CA GLU A 252 -13.05 -10.66 21.45
C GLU A 252 -14.05 -9.56 21.83
N GLU A 253 -14.97 -9.18 20.93
CA GLU A 253 -16.08 -8.29 21.32
C GLU A 253 -17.44 -8.97 21.01
N PRO A 254 -18.31 -9.14 22.03
CA PRO A 254 -19.58 -9.81 21.85
C PRO A 254 -20.49 -9.02 20.90
N PHE A 255 -21.11 -9.75 19.97
CA PHE A 255 -21.96 -9.17 18.93
C PHE A 255 -23.29 -8.67 19.54
N PRO A 256 -23.83 -7.51 19.11
CA PRO A 256 -25.16 -7.06 19.53
C PRO A 256 -26.24 -8.00 18.96
N GLY A 257 -26.65 -8.99 19.75
CA GLY A 257 -27.78 -9.88 19.43
C GLY A 257 -27.49 -11.38 19.34
N GLY A 258 -26.34 -11.88 19.85
CA GLY A 258 -26.05 -13.32 19.90
C GLY A 258 -25.11 -13.73 21.04
N GLU A 259 -25.10 -15.02 21.37
CA GLU A 259 -24.06 -15.64 22.20
C GLU A 259 -22.81 -15.86 21.31
N GLY A 260 -21.75 -15.06 21.53
CA GLY A 260 -20.45 -15.19 20.84
C GLY A 260 -20.02 -13.99 19.98
N ASP A 261 -18.87 -14.13 19.31
CA ASP A 261 -18.18 -13.03 18.59
C ASP A 261 -18.57 -12.89 17.09
N PHE A 262 -19.48 -13.74 16.60
CA PHE A 262 -19.92 -13.73 15.20
C PHE A 262 -21.33 -14.30 15.02
N ILE A 263 -21.95 -13.99 13.88
CA ILE A 263 -23.22 -14.58 13.42
C ILE A 263 -22.96 -15.48 12.22
N ARG A 264 -23.50 -16.70 12.26
CA ARG A 264 -23.43 -17.62 11.12
C ARG A 264 -24.65 -17.42 10.21
N CYS A 265 -24.39 -16.96 9.00
CA CYS A 265 -25.38 -16.77 7.95
C CYS A 265 -25.30 -17.89 6.90
N ARG A 266 -26.44 -18.31 6.37
CA ARG A 266 -26.51 -19.29 5.28
C ARG A 266 -26.23 -18.63 3.94
N LEU A 267 -25.47 -19.29 3.07
CA LEU A 267 -25.06 -18.73 1.77
C LEU A 267 -26.14 -18.81 0.69
N LEU A 268 -26.93 -19.88 0.65
CA LEU A 268 -27.90 -20.08 -0.42
C LEU A 268 -29.19 -19.29 -0.17
N GLU A 269 -29.78 -19.48 1.00
CA GLU A 269 -31.04 -18.86 1.42
C GLU A 269 -30.94 -18.44 2.89
N PRO A 270 -31.50 -17.28 3.26
CA PRO A 270 -31.48 -16.79 4.64
C PRO A 270 -32.25 -17.73 5.57
N GLY A 271 -31.80 -17.82 6.83
CA GLY A 271 -32.57 -18.49 7.88
C GLY A 271 -33.83 -17.70 8.29
N PRO A 272 -34.75 -18.31 9.05
CA PRO A 272 -35.94 -17.63 9.55
C PRO A 272 -35.60 -16.34 10.31
N GLY A 273 -36.20 -15.21 9.92
CA GLY A 273 -35.96 -13.89 10.51
C GLY A 273 -34.54 -13.36 10.36
N GLU A 274 -33.69 -13.96 9.52
CA GLU A 274 -32.31 -13.47 9.30
C GLU A 274 -32.30 -12.14 8.55
N GLU A 275 -33.16 -11.97 7.55
CA GLU A 275 -33.24 -10.74 6.74
C GLU A 275 -33.71 -9.53 7.55
N GLU A 276 -34.62 -9.75 8.50
CA GLU A 276 -35.14 -8.70 9.39
C GLU A 276 -34.10 -8.31 10.45
N ARG A 277 -33.31 -9.27 10.92
CA ARG A 277 -32.29 -9.04 11.95
C ARG A 277 -30.98 -8.48 11.39
N PHE A 278 -30.57 -8.94 10.21
CA PHE A 278 -29.28 -8.61 9.59
C PHE A 278 -29.43 -8.35 8.09
N PRO A 279 -30.11 -7.26 7.68
CA PRO A 279 -30.34 -6.94 6.28
C PRO A 279 -29.04 -6.79 5.48
N GLU A 280 -27.94 -6.40 6.12
CA GLU A 280 -26.61 -6.29 5.50
C GLU A 280 -26.05 -7.65 5.04
N ALA A 281 -26.49 -8.76 5.64
CA ALA A 281 -26.04 -10.12 5.28
C ALA A 281 -26.26 -10.42 3.79
N GLU A 282 -27.29 -9.82 3.19
CA GLU A 282 -27.61 -10.01 1.78
C GLU A 282 -26.51 -9.48 0.84
N ILE A 283 -25.82 -8.40 1.23
CA ILE A 283 -24.67 -7.87 0.47
C ILE A 283 -23.58 -8.93 0.38
N HIS A 284 -23.20 -9.50 1.52
CA HIS A 284 -22.17 -10.54 1.62
C HIS A 284 -22.58 -11.80 0.87
N ARG A 285 -23.83 -12.22 1.03
CA ARG A 285 -24.41 -13.38 0.34
C ARG A 285 -24.30 -13.25 -1.18
N ARG A 286 -24.71 -12.10 -1.75
CA ARG A 286 -24.65 -11.83 -3.19
C ARG A 286 -23.22 -11.88 -3.72
N ILE A 287 -22.28 -11.28 -2.99
CA ILE A 287 -20.86 -11.31 -3.35
C ILE A 287 -20.34 -12.74 -3.37
N TYR A 288 -20.53 -13.51 -2.30
CA TYR A 288 -20.03 -14.89 -2.19
C TYR A 288 -20.67 -15.87 -3.17
N ARG A 289 -21.96 -15.68 -3.51
CA ARG A 289 -22.62 -16.50 -4.53
C ARG A 289 -22.04 -16.24 -5.92
N ARG A 290 -21.74 -14.97 -6.22
CA ARG A 290 -21.25 -14.52 -7.53
C ARG A 290 -19.75 -14.80 -7.74
N TYR A 291 -18.94 -14.69 -6.69
CA TYR A 291 -17.49 -14.78 -6.76
C TYR A 291 -16.98 -15.88 -5.83
N LYS A 292 -16.69 -17.04 -6.40
CA LYS A 292 -16.24 -18.22 -5.64
C LYS A 292 -14.82 -18.06 -5.09
N ASP A 293 -14.01 -17.22 -5.71
CA ASP A 293 -12.66 -16.87 -5.28
C ASP A 293 -12.63 -15.91 -4.09
N ILE A 294 -13.72 -15.20 -3.81
CA ILE A 294 -13.81 -14.32 -2.62
C ILE A 294 -14.20 -15.15 -1.41
N ARG A 295 -13.38 -15.08 -0.35
CA ARG A 295 -13.61 -15.77 0.94
C ARG A 295 -13.64 -14.84 2.15
N ALA A 296 -13.23 -13.59 1.99
CA ALA A 296 -13.32 -12.59 3.03
C ALA A 296 -13.77 -11.24 2.46
N ILE A 297 -14.58 -10.52 3.23
CA ILE A 297 -15.07 -9.17 2.94
C ILE A 297 -14.81 -8.29 4.16
N ARG A 298 -14.32 -7.09 3.91
CA ARG A 298 -13.93 -6.08 4.91
C ARG A 298 -14.62 -4.75 4.60
N HIS A 299 -15.28 -4.17 5.58
CA HIS A 299 -15.81 -2.81 5.47
C HIS A 299 -14.75 -1.80 5.91
N GLY A 300 -14.44 -0.87 5.00
CA GLY A 300 -13.47 0.18 5.20
C GLY A 300 -14.14 1.51 5.48
N LEU A 301 -13.97 2.00 6.71
CA LEU A 301 -14.48 3.29 7.18
C LEU A 301 -13.38 4.31 7.53
N ALA A 302 -12.15 4.06 7.08
CA ALA A 302 -11.08 5.04 7.21
C ALA A 302 -11.54 6.40 6.64
N PRO A 303 -11.25 7.54 7.31
CA PRO A 303 -11.77 8.85 6.92
C PRO A 303 -11.53 9.20 5.45
N ASP A 304 -10.37 8.85 4.91
CA ASP A 304 -10.00 9.09 3.51
C ASP A 304 -10.88 8.28 2.53
N ILE A 305 -11.24 7.04 2.87
CA ILE A 305 -12.15 6.22 2.09
C ILE A 305 -13.56 6.82 2.09
N VAL A 306 -14.05 7.25 3.27
CA VAL A 306 -15.37 7.86 3.41
C VAL A 306 -15.46 9.15 2.59
N ALA A 307 -14.44 10.02 2.67
CA ALA A 307 -14.36 11.24 1.88
C ALA A 307 -14.44 10.96 0.37
N VAL A 308 -13.66 10.01 -0.15
CA VAL A 308 -13.74 9.61 -1.57
C VAL A 308 -15.11 9.03 -1.92
N SER A 309 -15.69 8.20 -1.06
CA SER A 309 -17.01 7.59 -1.29
C SER A 309 -18.14 8.60 -1.42
N ARG A 310 -18.04 9.76 -0.74
CA ARG A 310 -19.03 10.86 -0.80
C ARG A 310 -19.01 11.58 -2.15
N THR A 311 -17.90 11.56 -2.87
CA THR A 311 -17.78 12.23 -4.18
C THR A 311 -18.61 11.55 -5.28
N GLY A 312 -18.95 10.27 -5.09
CA GLY A 312 -19.64 9.47 -6.11
C GLY A 312 -18.80 9.17 -7.36
N ARG A 313 -17.49 9.48 -7.34
CA ARG A 313 -16.58 9.28 -8.48
C ARG A 313 -15.86 7.93 -8.38
N GLU A 314 -15.68 7.30 -9.53
CA GLU A 314 -14.83 6.10 -9.64
C GLU A 314 -13.37 6.46 -9.30
N LEU A 315 -12.75 5.63 -8.46
CA LEU A 315 -11.34 5.76 -8.11
C LEU A 315 -10.49 4.95 -9.11
N ARG A 316 -9.43 5.55 -9.63
CA ARG A 316 -8.50 4.90 -10.57
C ARG A 316 -7.10 4.82 -9.95
N PRO A 317 -6.24 3.86 -10.36
CA PRO A 317 -4.93 3.66 -9.75
C PRO A 317 -4.04 4.89 -9.93
N LEU A 318 -3.65 5.50 -8.81
CA LEU A 318 -2.52 6.45 -8.74
C LEU A 318 -1.25 5.75 -8.23
N LEU A 319 -1.37 4.51 -7.76
CA LEU A 319 -0.28 3.71 -7.23
C LEU A 319 -0.30 2.32 -7.89
N ASP A 320 0.88 1.74 -8.05
CA ASP A 320 1.08 0.45 -8.68
C ASP A 320 0.48 -0.70 -7.85
N ASP A 321 0.65 -0.68 -6.53
CA ASP A 321 0.07 -1.66 -5.61
C ASP A 321 -1.46 -1.64 -5.64
N PHE A 322 -2.08 -0.47 -5.82
CA PHE A 322 -3.51 -0.34 -6.08
C PHE A 322 -3.92 -1.05 -7.37
N ALA A 323 -3.18 -0.85 -8.47
CA ALA A 323 -3.45 -1.55 -9.72
C ALA A 323 -3.29 -3.07 -9.58
N GLN A 324 -2.25 -3.52 -8.87
CA GLN A 324 -1.93 -4.93 -8.65
C GLN A 324 -3.01 -5.64 -7.81
N LEU A 325 -3.32 -5.11 -6.62
CA LEU A 325 -4.26 -5.72 -5.69
C LEU A 325 -5.72 -5.45 -6.03
N ILE A 326 -6.09 -4.17 -6.09
CA ILE A 326 -7.49 -3.75 -6.12
C ILE A 326 -8.04 -3.94 -7.53
N GLY A 327 -7.28 -3.47 -8.51
CA GLY A 327 -7.54 -3.62 -9.93
C GLY A 327 -7.50 -2.29 -10.68
N VAL A 328 -7.97 -2.31 -11.93
CA VAL A 328 -7.85 -1.18 -12.86
C VAL A 328 -8.70 0.05 -12.49
N SER A 329 -9.66 -0.12 -11.57
CA SER A 329 -10.43 0.95 -10.94
C SER A 329 -11.31 0.42 -9.79
N VAL A 330 -11.91 1.30 -9.01
CA VAL A 330 -12.92 0.99 -7.99
C VAL A 330 -14.17 1.80 -8.27
N ARG A 331 -15.24 1.07 -8.60
CA ARG A 331 -16.53 1.66 -8.98
C ARG A 331 -17.33 2.03 -7.74
N VAL A 332 -18.28 2.95 -7.93
CA VAL A 332 -19.25 3.33 -6.89
C VAL A 332 -20.57 2.58 -7.09
N ALA A 333 -21.13 2.08 -6.00
CA ALA A 333 -22.46 1.49 -5.88
C ALA A 333 -23.29 2.28 -4.87
N GLN A 334 -24.62 2.21 -4.96
CA GLN A 334 -25.48 2.76 -3.91
C GLN A 334 -25.33 1.94 -2.63
N ASN A 335 -25.26 2.63 -1.49
CA ASN A 335 -25.27 1.97 -0.18
C ASN A 335 -26.68 1.43 0.12
N GLY A 336 -26.78 0.23 0.69
CA GLY A 336 -28.05 -0.35 1.14
C GLY A 336 -28.04 -1.88 1.17
N GLY A 337 -28.74 -2.46 2.15
CA GLY A 337 -28.88 -3.91 2.33
C GLY A 337 -30.03 -4.56 1.54
N ASN A 338 -30.84 -3.79 0.82
CA ASN A 338 -31.92 -4.37 0.01
C ASN A 338 -31.36 -5.17 -1.19
N PRO A 339 -32.12 -6.15 -1.75
CA PRO A 339 -31.63 -7.01 -2.83
C PRO A 339 -31.13 -6.27 -4.08
N GLY A 340 -31.73 -5.13 -4.42
CA GLY A 340 -31.32 -4.32 -5.57
C GLY A 340 -29.95 -3.67 -5.37
N SER A 341 -29.73 -3.04 -4.22
CA SER A 341 -28.43 -2.47 -3.84
C SER A 341 -27.36 -3.56 -3.70
N ALA A 342 -27.69 -4.70 -3.08
CA ALA A 342 -26.78 -5.83 -2.92
C ALA A 342 -26.32 -6.41 -4.28
N GLU A 343 -27.22 -6.55 -5.25
CA GLU A 343 -26.87 -6.98 -6.61
C GLU A 343 -26.02 -5.93 -7.35
N GLU A 344 -26.31 -4.63 -7.18
CA GLU A 344 -25.48 -3.57 -7.76
C GLU A 344 -24.04 -3.65 -7.21
N ILE A 345 -23.88 -3.74 -5.88
CA ILE A 345 -22.59 -3.87 -5.20
C ILE A 345 -21.81 -5.07 -5.76
N ALA A 346 -22.44 -6.24 -5.80
CA ALA A 346 -21.82 -7.45 -6.34
C ALA A 346 -21.40 -7.26 -7.80
N ARG A 347 -22.26 -6.73 -8.67
CA ARG A 347 -21.92 -6.49 -10.09
C ARG A 347 -20.74 -5.52 -10.25
N LYS A 348 -20.65 -4.49 -9.40
CA LYS A 348 -19.60 -3.46 -9.46
C LYS A 348 -18.22 -4.01 -9.06
N LEU A 349 -18.17 -5.09 -8.28
CA LEU A 349 -16.94 -5.83 -7.95
C LEU A 349 -16.36 -6.66 -9.10
N LYS A 350 -17.04 -6.81 -10.26
CA LYS A 350 -16.53 -7.63 -11.37
C LYS A 350 -15.09 -7.25 -11.75
N GLY A 351 -14.16 -8.20 -11.55
CA GLY A 351 -12.74 -8.07 -11.86
C GLY A 351 -11.94 -7.19 -10.89
N ARG A 352 -12.49 -6.87 -9.71
CA ARG A 352 -11.95 -5.96 -8.70
C ARG A 352 -12.06 -6.58 -7.31
N TYR A 353 -11.21 -6.13 -6.40
CA TYR A 353 -11.27 -6.49 -4.99
C TYR A 353 -11.77 -5.36 -4.08
N ALA A 354 -12.29 -4.27 -4.65
CA ALA A 354 -13.00 -3.27 -3.86
C ALA A 354 -14.14 -2.59 -4.65
N VAL A 355 -15.11 -2.09 -3.90
CA VAL A 355 -16.22 -1.25 -4.36
C VAL A 355 -16.46 -0.14 -3.36
N LEU A 356 -16.63 1.09 -3.84
CA LEU A 356 -17.00 2.23 -3.01
C LEU A 356 -18.52 2.20 -2.78
N LEU A 357 -18.94 2.32 -1.53
CA LEU A 357 -20.33 2.48 -1.15
C LEU A 357 -20.60 3.97 -0.99
N ARG A 358 -21.51 4.53 -1.79
CA ARG A 358 -21.75 5.98 -1.81
C ARG A 358 -22.05 6.51 -0.40
N GLY A 359 -21.16 7.37 0.10
CA GLY A 359 -21.24 7.96 1.44
C GLY A 359 -20.95 7.02 2.62
N ASN A 360 -20.61 5.75 2.36
CA ASN A 360 -20.43 4.73 3.39
C ASN A 360 -19.14 3.91 3.21
N GLY A 361 -18.06 4.57 2.78
CA GLY A 361 -16.74 3.95 2.69
C GLY A 361 -16.61 2.96 1.54
N ALA A 362 -15.99 1.80 1.78
CA ALA A 362 -15.75 0.78 0.75
C ALA A 362 -15.89 -0.65 1.31
N LEU A 363 -16.29 -1.59 0.46
CA LEU A 363 -16.12 -3.02 0.73
C LEU A 363 -14.88 -3.52 -0.02
N CYS A 364 -13.93 -4.08 0.73
CA CYS A 364 -12.71 -4.68 0.23
C CYS A 364 -12.78 -6.21 0.40
N CYS A 365 -12.40 -6.95 -0.62
CA CYS A 365 -12.59 -8.39 -0.71
C CYS A 365 -11.27 -9.11 -0.99
N GLY A 366 -11.22 -10.41 -0.74
CA GLY A 366 -10.07 -11.22 -1.14
C GLY A 366 -10.27 -12.72 -0.94
N PRO A 367 -9.36 -13.55 -1.46
CA PRO A 367 -9.39 -15.00 -1.31
C PRO A 367 -9.03 -15.50 0.10
N SER A 368 -8.48 -14.63 0.94
CA SER A 368 -8.27 -14.88 2.36
C SER A 368 -8.51 -13.62 3.17
N ARG A 369 -8.62 -13.77 4.49
CA ARG A 369 -8.68 -12.66 5.45
C ARG A 369 -7.55 -11.66 5.25
N GLY A 370 -6.31 -12.17 5.11
CA GLY A 370 -5.13 -11.34 4.90
C GLY A 370 -5.17 -10.56 3.58
N ASP A 371 -5.76 -11.13 2.53
CA ASP A 371 -5.89 -10.45 1.24
C ASP A 371 -6.96 -9.37 1.25
N ALA A 372 -8.10 -9.60 1.91
CA ALA A 372 -9.12 -8.57 2.10
C ALA A 372 -8.58 -7.41 2.97
N THR A 373 -7.79 -7.70 4.01
CA THR A 373 -7.12 -6.68 4.82
C THR A 373 -6.09 -5.88 4.00
N ALA A 374 -5.30 -6.54 3.16
CA ALA A 374 -4.35 -5.86 2.27
C ALA A 374 -5.05 -4.96 1.25
N ALA A 375 -6.18 -5.44 0.69
CA ALA A 375 -7.01 -4.64 -0.18
C ALA A 375 -7.55 -3.40 0.54
N LEU A 376 -7.95 -3.51 1.80
CA LEU A 376 -8.38 -2.38 2.60
C LEU A 376 -7.25 -1.35 2.83
N MET A 377 -6.05 -1.80 3.21
CA MET A 377 -4.89 -0.92 3.40
C MET A 377 -4.53 -0.14 2.13
N VAL A 378 -4.55 -0.81 0.97
CA VAL A 378 -4.24 -0.15 -0.31
C VAL A 378 -5.39 0.72 -0.81
N MET A 379 -6.63 0.37 -0.50
CA MET A 379 -7.78 1.23 -0.75
C MET A 379 -7.65 2.55 0.00
N GLU A 380 -7.30 2.50 1.30
CA GLU A 380 -7.07 3.70 2.11
C GLU A 380 -5.94 4.57 1.54
N LYS A 381 -4.79 3.95 1.25
CA LYS A 381 -3.64 4.65 0.65
C LYS A 381 -3.98 5.27 -0.71
N GLY A 382 -4.73 4.56 -1.56
CA GLY A 382 -5.20 5.07 -2.85
C GLY A 382 -6.16 6.25 -2.72
N CYS A 383 -7.06 6.22 -1.73
CA CYS A 383 -7.93 7.35 -1.40
C CYS A 383 -7.13 8.56 -0.91
N LYS A 384 -6.17 8.35 0.00
CA LYS A 384 -5.28 9.41 0.50
C LYS A 384 -4.44 10.02 -0.62
N ALA A 385 -3.90 9.20 -1.53
CA ALA A 385 -3.21 9.65 -2.74
C ALA A 385 -4.09 10.55 -3.61
N LEU A 386 -5.35 10.15 -3.88
CA LEU A 386 -6.28 10.98 -4.65
C LEU A 386 -6.56 12.32 -3.96
N ILE A 387 -6.80 12.28 -2.66
CA ILE A 387 -7.09 13.46 -1.85
C ILE A 387 -5.88 14.42 -1.86
N GLY A 388 -4.69 13.96 -1.47
CA GLY A 388 -3.50 14.79 -1.37
C GLY A 388 -3.05 15.35 -2.72
N THR A 389 -3.10 14.55 -3.79
CA THR A 389 -2.69 15.00 -5.13
C THR A 389 -3.64 16.03 -5.73
N SER A 390 -4.93 16.04 -5.34
CA SER A 390 -5.92 16.99 -5.85
C SER A 390 -5.59 18.46 -5.58
N LEU A 391 -4.78 18.73 -4.54
CA LEU A 391 -4.34 20.08 -4.16
C LEU A 391 -3.30 20.68 -5.14
N PHE A 392 -2.70 19.84 -5.98
CA PHE A 392 -1.66 20.20 -6.94
C PHE A 392 -2.18 20.23 -8.38
N GLY A 393 -3.50 20.13 -8.56
CA GLY A 393 -4.15 20.10 -9.87
C GLY A 393 -4.47 18.68 -10.36
N ARG A 394 -4.60 18.51 -11.67
CA ARG A 394 -5.05 17.24 -12.25
C ARG A 394 -3.88 16.27 -12.43
N VAL A 395 -3.79 15.28 -11.55
CA VAL A 395 -2.91 14.11 -11.73
C VAL A 395 -3.60 13.06 -12.60
N ARG A 396 -2.86 12.47 -13.55
CA ARG A 396 -3.37 11.41 -14.41
C ARG A 396 -3.17 10.05 -13.71
N PRO A 397 -4.20 9.18 -13.64
CA PRO A 397 -4.00 7.83 -13.15
C PRO A 397 -3.08 7.03 -14.09
N ILE A 398 -2.52 5.94 -13.56
CA ILE A 398 -1.79 4.95 -14.35
C ILE A 398 -2.67 4.48 -15.52
N ASN A 399 -2.04 4.25 -16.68
CA ASN A 399 -2.76 3.83 -17.87
C ASN A 399 -3.53 2.51 -17.62
N PHE A 400 -4.70 2.38 -18.25
CA PHE A 400 -5.51 1.17 -18.14
C PHE A 400 -4.76 -0.11 -18.54
N LEU A 401 -4.00 -0.08 -19.65
CA LEU A 401 -3.25 -1.24 -20.13
C LEU A 401 -2.13 -1.63 -19.17
N GLU A 402 -1.39 -0.65 -18.64
CA GLU A 402 -0.36 -0.90 -17.62
C GLU A 402 -0.97 -1.43 -16.32
N SER A 403 -2.11 -0.88 -15.90
CA SER A 403 -2.83 -1.35 -14.71
C SER A 403 -3.31 -2.79 -14.89
N ALA A 404 -3.82 -3.13 -16.08
CA ALA A 404 -4.26 -4.48 -16.41
C ALA A 404 -3.07 -5.47 -16.43
N LEU A 405 -1.93 -5.06 -17.00
CA LEU A 405 -0.70 -5.84 -17.02
C LEU A 405 -0.18 -6.11 -15.59
N MET A 406 -0.10 -5.08 -14.77
CA MET A 406 0.34 -5.21 -13.36
C MET A 406 -0.56 -6.15 -12.58
N ARG A 407 -1.88 -6.02 -12.73
CA ARG A 407 -2.84 -6.95 -12.13
C ARG A 407 -2.64 -8.39 -12.60
N PHE A 408 -2.47 -8.59 -13.90
CA PHE A 408 -2.28 -9.92 -14.49
C PHE A 408 -1.01 -10.59 -13.95
N VAL A 409 0.11 -9.85 -13.91
CA VAL A 409 1.38 -10.34 -13.36
C VAL A 409 1.23 -10.69 -11.88
N TYR A 410 0.60 -9.81 -11.10
CA TYR A 410 0.35 -10.03 -9.68
C TYR A 410 -0.46 -11.31 -9.43
N LEU A 411 -1.63 -11.45 -10.08
CA LEU A 411 -2.49 -12.63 -9.94
C LEU A 411 -1.78 -13.92 -10.38
N THR A 412 -0.99 -13.87 -11.45
CA THR A 412 -0.23 -15.04 -11.93
C THR A 412 0.83 -15.47 -10.92
N GLN A 413 1.55 -14.53 -10.31
CA GLN A 413 2.54 -14.83 -9.27
C GLN A 413 1.86 -15.38 -8.01
N TYR A 414 0.71 -14.84 -7.63
CA TYR A 414 -0.05 -15.28 -6.46
C TYR A 414 -0.59 -16.70 -6.63
N SER A 415 -1.18 -17.01 -7.80
CA SER A 415 -1.68 -18.35 -8.12
C SER A 415 -0.56 -19.41 -8.10
N LYS A 416 0.64 -19.09 -8.61
CA LYS A 416 1.80 -19.99 -8.53
C LYS A 416 2.21 -20.30 -7.09
N LYS A 417 2.12 -19.31 -6.19
CA LYS A 417 2.42 -19.50 -4.76
C LYS A 417 1.36 -20.33 -4.04
N ALA A 418 0.08 -20.13 -4.39
CA ALA A 418 -1.01 -20.92 -3.83
C ALA A 418 -0.93 -22.40 -4.26
N ALA A 419 -0.46 -22.68 -5.48
CA ALA A 419 -0.28 -24.05 -5.99
C ALA A 419 0.98 -24.76 -5.46
N ALA A 420 1.91 -24.02 -4.83
CA ALA A 420 3.15 -24.55 -4.26
C ALA A 420 3.06 -24.81 -2.74
N LYS A 421 1.88 -24.57 -2.14
CA LYS A 421 1.50 -24.95 -0.78
C LYS A 421 0.54 -26.12 -0.86
#